data_AF-A0A958FKL7-F1
#
_entry.id   AF-A0A958FKL7-F1
#
_cell.length_a   1.000
_cell.length_b   1.000
_cell.length_c   1.000
_cell.angle_alpha   90.00
_cell.angle_beta   90.00
_cell.angle_gamma   90.00
#
_symmetry.space_group_name_H-M   'P 1'
#
loop_
_entity.id
_entity.type
_entity.pdbx_description
1 polymer ?
#
loop_
_entity_poly.entity_id
_entity_poly.type
_entity_poly.pdbx_seq_one_letter_code
_entity_poly.pdbx_strand_id
1 'polypeptide(L)' 'LIELEDLETGEVLLVDTAVSAIRQSASENAAKSKQKLERFFKSIGMDFIDIYTNESYVRPLTKFFRMRARRFR' A
#
# COMPACT_ATOMS: atom_id res chain seq x y z
N LEU A 1 -19.42 -7.46 -10.70
CA LEU A 1 -19.69 -7.63 -9.25
C LEU A 1 -18.55 -8.43 -8.64
N ILE A 2 -17.94 -7.91 -7.57
CA ILE A 2 -16.92 -8.58 -6.76
C ILE A 2 -17.37 -8.44 -5.30
N GLU A 3 -17.31 -9.54 -4.56
CA GLU A 3 -17.50 -9.54 -3.11
C GLU A 3 -16.17 -9.21 -2.45
N LEU A 4 -16.17 -8.18 -1.60
CA LEU A 4 -15.02 -7.80 -0.79
C LEU A 4 -15.37 -8.07 0.66
N GLU A 5 -14.54 -8.86 1.33
CA GLU A 5 -14.64 -9.13 2.75
C GLU A 5 -13.57 -8.33 3.51
N ASP A 6 -13.98 -7.62 4.55
CA ASP A 6 -13.07 -7.02 5.51
C ASP A 6 -12.57 -8.10 6.47
N LEU A 7 -11.27 -8.38 6.44
CA LEU A 7 -10.63 -9.40 7.28
C LEU A 7 -10.53 -9.00 8.76
N GLU A 8 -10.72 -7.74 9.11
CA GLU A 8 -10.67 -7.27 10.50
C GLU A 8 -12.04 -7.34 11.17
N THR A 9 -13.13 -7.14 10.41
CA THR A 9 -14.50 -7.07 10.94
C THR A 9 -15.42 -8.19 10.47
N GLY A 10 -15.11 -8.87 9.37
CA GLY A 10 -15.94 -9.87 8.71
C GLY A 10 -17.08 -9.31 7.86
N GLU A 11 -17.13 -7.99 7.62
CA GLU A 11 -18.17 -7.36 6.79
C GLU A 11 -17.95 -7.68 5.30
N VAL A 12 -19.03 -8.02 4.58
CA VAL A 12 -19.00 -8.31 3.14
C VAL A 12 -19.70 -7.20 2.36
N LEU A 13 -18.97 -6.58 1.44
CA LEU A 13 -19.46 -5.55 0.53
C LEU A 13 -19.50 -6.05 -0.92
N LEU A 14 -20.63 -5.85 -1.59
CA LEU A 14 -20.78 -6.14 -3.02
C LEU A 14 -20.41 -4.90 -3.85
N VAL A 15 -19.34 -4.98 -4.64
CA VAL A 15 -18.87 -3.86 -5.48
C VAL A 15 -19.04 -4.18 -6.97
N ASP A 16 -19.73 -3.30 -7.70
CA ASP A 16 -19.79 -3.41 -9.16
C ASP A 16 -18.56 -2.76 -9.82
N THR A 17 -17.59 -3.58 -10.19
CA THR A 17 -16.35 -3.14 -10.84
C THR A 17 -16.45 -2.99 -12.37
N ALA A 18 -17.61 -3.24 -12.99
CA ALA A 18 -17.80 -3.07 -14.43
C ALA A 18 -17.70 -1.60 -14.87
N VAL A 19 -18.10 -0.68 -13.99
CA VAL A 19 -18.06 0.77 -14.24
C VAL A 19 -16.62 1.30 -14.14
N SER A 20 -16.12 1.90 -15.22
CA SER A 20 -14.76 2.46 -15.28
C SER A 20 -14.51 3.55 -14.22
N ALA A 21 -15.53 4.39 -13.95
CA ALA A 21 -15.46 5.43 -12.93
C ALA A 21 -15.20 4.88 -11.52
N ILE A 22 -15.76 3.71 -11.18
CA ILE A 22 -15.54 3.05 -9.89
C ILE A 22 -14.08 2.62 -9.76
N ARG A 23 -13.53 1.99 -10.81
CA ARG A 23 -12.11 1.56 -10.83
C ARG A 23 -11.15 2.75 -10.74
N GLN A 24 -11.46 3.83 -11.46
CA GLN A 24 -10.65 5.04 -11.43
C GLN A 24 -10.68 5.70 -10.04
N SER A 25 -11.87 5.90 -9.47
CA SER A 25 -12.02 6.47 -8.14
C SER A 25 -11.30 5.64 -7.07
N ALA A 26 -11.42 4.31 -7.13
CA ALA A 26 -10.69 3.41 -6.22
C ALA A 26 -9.18 3.58 -6.34
N SER A 27 -8.64 3.60 -7.57
CA SER A 27 -7.20 3.81 -7.81
C SER A 27 -6.72 5.17 -7.31
N GLU A 28 -7.47 6.24 -7.55
CA GLU A 28 -7.13 7.58 -7.10
C GLU A 28 -7.16 7.69 -5.57
N ASN A 29 -8.16 7.10 -4.92
CA ASN A 29 -8.27 7.09 -3.47
C ASN A 29 -7.11 6.30 -2.84
N ALA A 30 -6.78 5.12 -3.37
CA ALA A 30 -5.63 4.34 -2.91
C ALA A 30 -4.31 5.12 -3.05
N ALA A 31 -4.09 5.79 -4.18
CA ALA A 31 -2.90 6.62 -4.41
C ALA A 31 -2.82 7.81 -3.45
N LYS A 32 -3.95 8.50 -3.21
CA LYS A 32 -4.02 9.61 -2.23
C LYS A 32 -3.70 9.15 -0.81
N SER A 33 -4.30 8.03 -0.38
CA SER A 33 -4.05 7.44 0.93
C SER A 33 -2.59 7.03 1.10
N LYS A 34 -2.00 6.38 0.10
CA LYS A 34 -0.58 6.02 0.08
C LYS A 34 0.30 7.26 0.22
N GLN A 35 0.07 8.29 -0.61
CA GLN A 35 0.87 9.51 -0.56
C GLN A 35 0.77 10.23 0.79
N LYS A 36 -0.43 10.25 1.41
CA LYS A 36 -0.63 10.82 2.74
C LYS A 36 0.22 10.07 3.79
N LEU A 37 0.22 8.74 3.75
CA LEU A 37 0.98 7.90 4.66
C LEU A 37 2.50 8.09 4.48
N GLU A 38 2.98 8.13 3.23
CA GLU A 38 4.41 8.38 2.94
C GLU A 38 4.88 9.74 3.46
N ARG A 39 4.08 10.80 3.28
CA ARG A 39 4.39 12.14 3.79
C ARG A 39 4.44 12.13 5.31
N PHE A 40 3.50 11.42 5.95
CA PHE A 40 3.48 11.26 7.40
C PHE A 40 4.75 10.57 7.91
N PHE A 41 5.13 9.42 7.36
CA PHE A 41 6.36 8.71 7.75
C PHE A 41 7.61 9.57 7.56
N LYS A 42 7.74 10.28 6.44
CA LYS A 42 8.87 11.20 6.22
C LYS A 42 8.90 12.32 7.25
N SER A 43 7.73 12.87 7.63
CA SER A 43 7.66 13.97 8.60
C SER A 43 8.14 13.58 10.00
N ILE A 44 8.03 12.31 10.37
CA ILE A 44 8.51 11.78 11.66
C ILE A 44 9.87 11.07 11.56
N GLY A 45 10.56 11.17 10.42
CA GLY A 45 11.86 10.51 10.20
C GLY A 45 11.78 8.97 10.15
N MET A 46 10.60 8.41 9.90
CA MET A 46 10.39 6.96 9.81
C MET A 46 10.69 6.48 8.39
N ASP A 47 11.60 5.51 8.30
CA ASP A 47 11.84 4.77 7.07
C ASP A 47 10.71 3.77 6.81
N PHE A 48 10.26 3.65 5.56
CA PHE A 48 9.22 2.71 5.15
C PHE A 48 9.61 1.94 3.89
N ILE A 49 8.91 0.83 3.67
CA ILE A 49 9.01 -0.01 2.46
C ILE A 49 7.62 -0.36 1.96
N ASP A 50 7.49 -0.42 0.65
CA ASP A 50 6.34 -1.03 0.02
C ASP A 50 6.60 -2.53 -0.17
N ILE A 51 5.63 -3.35 0.24
CA ILE A 51 5.60 -4.79 -0.03
C ILE A 51 4.28 -5.07 -0.72
N TYR A 52 4.34 -5.78 -1.85
CA TYR A 52 3.17 -6.19 -2.59
C TYR A 52 3.02 -7.71 -2.58
N THR A 53 1.78 -8.19 -2.49
CA THR A 53 1.46 -9.62 -2.41
C THR A 53 1.68 -10.36 -3.73
N ASN A 54 1.75 -9.63 -4.84
CA ASN A 54 1.95 -10.17 -6.19
C ASN A 54 3.43 -10.22 -6.62
N GLU A 55 4.37 -9.87 -5.73
CA GLU A 55 5.80 -9.90 -6.04
C GLU A 55 6.65 -10.44 -4.87
N SER A 56 7.91 -10.78 -5.16
CA SER A 56 8.82 -11.26 -4.13
C SER A 56 9.25 -10.14 -3.18
N TYR A 57 8.94 -10.28 -1.90
CA TYR A 57 9.33 -9.35 -0.84
C TYR A 57 10.85 -9.37 -0.51
N VAL A 58 11.60 -10.36 -0.99
CA VAL A 58 13.04 -10.53 -0.68
C VAL A 58 13.87 -9.35 -1.20
N ARG A 59 13.61 -8.92 -2.44
CA ARG A 59 14.31 -7.79 -3.07
C ARG A 59 14.07 -6.45 -2.35
N PRO A 60 12.82 -6.02 -2.07
CA PRO A 60 12.59 -4.75 -1.38
C PRO A 60 13.17 -4.76 0.04
N LEU A 61 13.05 -5.85 0.80
CA LEU A 61 13.66 -5.97 2.13
C LEU A 61 15.19 -5.84 2.08
N THR A 62 15.84 -6.57 1.18
CA THR A 62 17.31 -6.52 1.05
C THR A 62 17.80 -5.11 0.73
N LYS A 63 17.12 -4.42 -0.20
CA LYS A 63 17.43 -3.04 -0.57
C LYS A 63 17.28 -2.08 0.61
N PHE A 64 16.20 -2.23 1.38
CA PHE A 64 15.91 -1.40 2.54
C PHE A 64 16.97 -1.51 3.64
N PHE A 65 17.31 -2.73 4.05
CA PHE A 65 18.32 -2.93 5.09
C PHE A 65 19.70 -2.45 4.63
N ARG A 66 20.04 -2.61 3.35
CA ARG A 66 21.29 -2.06 2.78
C ARG A 66 21.32 -0.53 2.84
N MET A 67 20.21 0.13 2.50
CA MET A 67 20.09 1.58 2.60
C MET A 67 20.23 2.05 4.05
N ARG A 68 19.58 1.38 5.01
CA ARG A 68 19.71 1.69 6.44
C ARG A 68 21.15 1.52 6.93
N ALA A 69 21.80 0.41 6.59
CA ALA A 69 23.18 0.14 6.99
C ALA A 69 24.16 1.21 6.51
N ARG A 70 23.94 1.82 5.33
CA ARG A 70 24.76 2.94 4.82
C ARG A 70 24.59 4.23 5.61
N ARG A 71 23.49 4.43 6.34
CA ARG A 71 23.26 5.62 7.16
C ARG A 71 23.90 5.54 8.55
N PHE A 72 24.25 4.33 9.00
CA PHE A 72 24.91 4.08 10.28
C PHE A 72 26.44 3.88 10.17
N ARG A 73 26.99 3.98 8.96
CA ARG A 73 28.43 4.10 8.71
C ARG A 73 28.79 5.56 8.53
#